data_AF-K9G4T0-F1
#
_entry.id   AF-K9G4T0-F1
#
_cell.length_a   1.000
_cell.length_b   1.000
_cell.length_c   1.000
_cell.angle_alpha   90.00
_cell.angle_beta   90.00
_cell.angle_gamma   90.00
#
_symmetry.space_group_name_H-M   'P 1'
#
loop_
_entity.id
_entity.type
_entity.pdbx_description
1 polymer ?
#
loop_
_entity_poly.entity_id
_entity_poly.type
_entity_poly.pdbx_seq_one_letter_code
_entity_poly.pdbx_strand_id
1 'polypeptide(L)'
;MTFPNTSKDSNQEMELMVRSSFSDPGSFFGLMSMCAAHRAVLASQRSGNWDSVLTNDPDYCMMRAKSIQEMSAKVRDPSRRLSNEAFDTIINLLTGSLIIGEFSEVHTHLTGLKSMVDLRGGITDESIRSSSMLSAIITTDIKAASGLMTKPVFPLTWDAQPIPSKIQQRIRPLASSPLNRLGTGFSANMFLSPSLLKIISVLRDMVFFSITYQTKPTVIKPGDQDFFRILNCEVEHQLLSYIYAEGSTNPEPNLHPLEAVTRVASICYLNHFLIVSPSSSGLGRALTKHLKTALDGCKLSLLVALPNQTFGLYVWALFVGAQGALGQPERQWFVERLARVAMICKWQSWEQISKLMTEFFFVAALDSLNWRSIWDEAMTGFVISESEELEFSSLLGTGALSLI
;
A
#
# COMPACT_ATOMS: atom_id res chain seq x y z
N MET A 1 3.62 4.29 10.38
CA MET A 1 4.27 3.56 9.27
C MET A 1 5.75 3.71 9.42
N THR A 2 6.51 2.64 9.24
CA THR A 2 7.96 2.66 9.40
C THR A 2 8.58 2.25 8.08
N PHE A 3 9.34 3.16 7.47
CA PHE A 3 10.32 2.76 6.46
C PHE A 3 11.37 1.86 7.15
N PRO A 4 11.99 0.91 6.44
CA PRO A 4 13.15 0.19 6.98
C PRO A 4 14.25 1.20 7.33
N ASN A 5 14.48 1.41 8.62
CA ASN A 5 15.44 2.36 9.18
C ASN A 5 16.82 1.73 9.27
N THR A 6 17.78 2.20 8.49
CA THR A 6 19.19 1.78 8.60
C THR A 6 20.21 2.88 8.33
N SER A 7 19.81 4.12 8.00
CA SER A 7 20.76 5.23 7.81
C SER A 7 20.97 6.01 9.11
N LYS A 8 22.18 6.54 9.32
CA LYS A 8 22.48 7.38 10.50
C LYS A 8 21.64 8.67 10.54
N ASP A 9 21.31 9.20 9.37
CA ASP A 9 20.52 10.43 9.23
C ASP A 9 19.07 10.23 9.68
N SER A 10 18.48 9.05 9.47
CA SER A 10 17.09 8.78 9.91
C SER A 10 16.94 8.65 11.43
N ASN A 11 17.98 8.19 12.13
CA ASN A 11 18.02 8.19 13.60
C ASN A 11 18.10 9.61 14.16
N GLN A 12 18.82 10.51 13.50
CA GLN A 12 18.92 11.91 13.90
C GLN A 12 17.60 12.66 13.65
N GLU A 13 16.94 12.42 12.51
CA GLU A 13 15.59 12.94 12.23
C GLU A 13 14.56 12.45 13.27
N MET A 14 14.60 11.17 13.64
CA MET A 14 13.74 10.61 14.68
C MET A 14 14.00 11.24 16.05
N GLU A 15 15.26 11.46 16.42
CA GLU A 15 15.62 12.12 17.68
C GLU A 15 15.14 13.58 17.70
N LEU A 16 15.26 14.31 16.59
CA LEU A 16 14.75 15.68 16.46
C LEU A 16 13.22 15.73 16.56
N MET A 17 12.52 14.80 15.90
CA MET A 17 11.05 14.68 15.99
C MET A 17 10.60 14.42 17.43
N VAL A 18 11.26 13.50 18.14
CA VAL A 18 10.96 13.18 19.53
C VAL A 18 11.20 14.40 20.42
N ARG A 19 12.35 15.07 20.29
CA ARG A 19 12.67 16.29 21.05
C ARG A 19 11.66 17.42 20.81
N SER A 20 11.28 17.65 19.55
CA SER A 20 10.25 18.64 19.18
C SER A 20 8.88 18.29 19.74
N SER A 21 8.55 17.01 19.86
CA SER A 21 7.28 16.60 20.45
C SER A 21 7.17 16.93 21.94
N PHE A 22 8.29 17.05 22.66
CA PHE A 22 8.29 17.44 24.08
C PHE A 22 8.16 18.95 24.30
N SER A 23 8.27 19.79 23.28
CA SER A 23 8.19 21.25 23.43
C SER A 23 6.77 21.81 23.35
N ASP A 24 5.78 21.03 22.90
CA ASP A 24 4.37 21.43 22.86
C ASP A 24 3.44 20.29 23.34
N PRO A 25 2.48 20.57 24.24
CA PRO A 25 1.58 19.54 24.78
C PRO A 25 0.77 18.78 23.72
N GLY A 26 0.30 19.46 22.67
CA GLY A 26 -0.47 18.81 21.61
C GLY A 26 0.38 17.89 20.76
N SER A 27 1.60 18.32 20.41
CA SER A 27 2.58 17.46 19.73
C SER A 27 2.93 16.24 20.59
N PHE A 28 3.14 16.44 21.90
CA PHE A 28 3.40 15.36 22.86
C PHE A 28 2.26 14.34 22.92
N PHE A 29 1.03 14.79 23.19
CA PHE A 29 -0.13 13.89 23.30
C PHE A 29 -0.44 13.21 21.96
N GLY A 30 -0.24 13.90 20.84
CA GLY A 30 -0.36 13.32 19.50
C GLY A 30 0.65 12.19 19.29
N LEU A 31 1.92 12.39 19.63
CA LEU A 31 2.95 11.35 19.54
C LEU A 31 2.61 10.16 20.45
N MET A 32 2.21 10.42 21.70
CA MET A 32 1.83 9.37 22.65
C MET A 32 0.61 8.58 22.16
N SER A 33 -0.35 9.24 21.51
CA SER A 33 -1.49 8.57 20.86
C SER A 33 -1.02 7.61 19.76
N MET A 34 -0.09 8.04 18.89
CA MET A 34 0.48 7.14 17.87
C MET A 34 1.22 5.94 18.47
N CYS A 35 2.01 6.16 19.52
CA CYS A 35 2.70 5.08 20.23
C CYS A 35 1.72 4.07 20.84
N ALA A 36 0.66 4.55 21.50
CA ALA A 36 -0.39 3.70 22.06
C ALA A 36 -1.14 2.93 20.96
N ALA A 37 -1.45 3.59 19.84
CA ALA A 37 -2.08 2.94 18.69
C ALA A 37 -1.22 1.81 18.11
N HIS A 38 0.08 2.06 17.92
CA HIS A 38 1.03 1.04 17.46
C HIS A 38 1.10 -0.15 18.41
N ARG A 39 1.15 0.12 19.72
CA ARG A 39 1.16 -0.95 20.74
C ARG A 39 -0.14 -1.75 20.73
N ALA A 40 -1.29 -1.10 20.60
CA ALA A 40 -2.60 -1.75 20.51
C ALA A 40 -2.69 -2.69 19.28
N VAL A 41 -2.21 -2.23 18.11
CA VAL A 41 -2.10 -3.04 16.89
C VAL A 41 -1.23 -4.29 17.09
N LEU A 42 -0.09 -4.15 17.75
CA LEU A 42 0.81 -5.29 18.01
C LEU A 42 0.23 -6.27 19.04
N ALA A 43 -0.51 -5.76 20.03
CA ALA A 43 -1.19 -6.58 21.03
C ALA A 43 -2.36 -7.36 20.43
N SER A 44 -3.20 -6.71 19.61
CA SER A 44 -4.34 -7.36 18.96
C SER A 44 -3.87 -8.48 18.02
N GLN A 45 -2.75 -8.28 17.32
CA GLN A 45 -2.13 -9.31 16.47
C GLN A 45 -1.74 -10.59 17.21
N ARG A 46 -1.33 -10.49 18.47
CA ARG A 46 -1.01 -11.67 19.28
C ARG A 46 -2.27 -12.39 19.80
N SER A 47 -3.36 -11.66 19.97
CA SER A 47 -4.61 -12.17 20.53
C SER A 47 -5.60 -12.72 19.50
N GLY A 48 -5.48 -12.32 18.23
CA GLY A 48 -6.43 -12.66 17.16
C GLY A 48 -7.77 -11.92 17.21
N ASN A 49 -7.97 -10.98 18.16
CA ASN A 49 -9.19 -10.18 18.29
C ASN A 49 -8.94 -8.74 17.79
N TRP A 50 -9.43 -8.46 16.58
CA TRP A 50 -9.03 -7.29 15.79
C TRP A 50 -9.90 -6.04 15.96
N ASP A 51 -11.22 -6.17 16.13
CA ASP A 51 -12.11 -5.01 15.98
C ASP A 51 -12.51 -4.34 17.31
N SER A 52 -12.60 -5.08 18.43
CA SER A 52 -13.04 -4.51 19.71
C SER A 52 -11.90 -3.96 20.60
N VAL A 53 -10.68 -4.46 20.41
CA VAL A 53 -9.52 -4.17 21.27
C VAL A 53 -8.76 -2.92 20.82
N LEU A 54 -8.81 -2.60 19.52
CA LEU A 54 -8.02 -1.53 18.91
C LEU A 54 -8.57 -0.13 19.19
N THR A 55 -9.89 0.03 19.18
CA THR A 55 -10.57 1.34 19.37
C THR A 55 -10.78 1.70 20.83
N ASN A 56 -10.70 0.71 21.72
CA ASN A 56 -10.91 0.85 23.17
C ASN A 56 -9.62 0.77 24.00
N ASP A 57 -8.44 0.81 23.37
CA ASP A 57 -7.18 0.87 24.13
C ASP A 57 -7.18 2.16 24.99
N PRO A 58 -7.12 2.03 26.33
CA PRO A 58 -7.38 3.16 27.22
C PRO A 58 -6.33 4.26 27.09
N ASP A 59 -5.06 3.89 26.82
CA ASP A 59 -4.01 4.89 26.63
C ASP A 59 -4.18 5.62 25.30
N TYR A 60 -4.54 4.90 24.23
CA TYR A 60 -4.85 5.51 22.95
C TYR A 60 -5.98 6.52 23.09
N CYS A 61 -7.12 6.10 23.67
CA CYS A 61 -8.27 6.97 23.89
C CYS A 61 -7.90 8.20 24.74
N MET A 62 -7.15 8.00 25.83
CA MET A 62 -6.74 9.07 26.73
C MET A 62 -5.81 10.08 26.03
N MET A 63 -4.76 9.60 25.36
CA MET A 63 -3.78 10.48 24.69
C MET A 63 -4.40 11.19 23.50
N ARG A 64 -5.23 10.49 22.73
CA ARG A 64 -6.01 11.08 21.64
C ARG A 64 -6.93 12.19 22.14
N ALA A 65 -7.69 11.97 23.21
CA ALA A 65 -8.60 12.97 23.76
C ALA A 65 -7.86 14.24 24.21
N LYS A 66 -6.72 14.08 24.91
CA LYS A 66 -5.85 15.20 25.30
C LYS A 66 -5.30 15.96 24.09
N SER A 67 -4.85 15.24 23.06
CA SER A 67 -4.36 15.84 21.82
C SER A 67 -5.44 16.63 21.09
N ILE A 68 -6.69 16.14 21.05
CA ILE A 68 -7.83 16.86 20.47
C ILE A 68 -8.15 18.12 21.28
N GLN A 69 -8.08 18.05 22.61
CA GLN A 69 -8.28 19.21 23.48
C GLN A 69 -7.24 20.30 23.22
N GLU A 70 -5.96 19.93 23.11
CA GLU A 70 -4.88 20.86 22.77
C GLU A 70 -5.06 21.45 21.37
N MET A 71 -5.42 20.63 20.38
CA MET A 71 -5.69 21.14 19.03
C MET A 71 -6.85 22.13 19.03
N SER A 72 -7.92 21.82 19.76
CA SER A 72 -9.09 22.69 19.89
C SER A 72 -8.74 24.03 20.54
N ALA A 73 -7.87 24.03 21.55
CA ALA A 73 -7.36 25.24 22.17
C ALA A 73 -6.51 26.06 21.19
N LYS A 74 -5.62 25.41 20.42
CA LYS A 74 -4.80 26.08 19.38
C LYS A 74 -5.66 26.72 18.29
N VAL A 75 -6.69 26.02 17.81
CA VAL A 75 -7.57 26.54 16.74
C VAL A 75 -8.33 27.80 17.17
N ARG A 76 -8.68 27.92 18.46
CA ARG A 76 -9.37 29.10 19.02
C ARG A 76 -8.45 30.31 19.18
N ASP A 77 -7.14 30.11 19.25
CA ASP A 77 -6.15 31.17 19.39
C ASP A 77 -5.60 31.56 18.00
N PRO A 78 -5.87 32.79 17.51
CA PRO A 78 -5.40 33.25 16.21
C PRO A 78 -3.89 33.17 16.01
N SER A 79 -3.11 33.29 17.09
CA SER A 79 -1.64 33.24 17.05
C SER A 79 -1.10 31.81 16.96
N ARG A 80 -1.87 30.81 17.41
CA ARG A 80 -1.43 29.41 17.49
C ARG A 80 -2.06 28.53 16.41
N ARG A 81 -3.21 28.89 15.85
CA ARG A 81 -3.98 28.02 14.94
C ARG A 81 -3.24 27.59 13.65
N LEU A 82 -2.20 28.32 13.24
CA LEU A 82 -1.34 28.00 12.09
C LEU A 82 0.13 27.77 12.48
N SER A 83 0.43 27.60 13.76
CA SER A 83 1.78 27.32 14.27
C SER A 83 2.27 25.93 13.84
N ASN A 84 3.59 25.70 13.81
CA ASN A 84 4.15 24.39 13.48
C ASN A 84 3.63 23.31 14.42
N GLU A 85 3.47 23.65 15.70
CA GLU A 85 2.95 22.79 16.74
C GLU A 85 1.50 22.38 16.48
N ALA A 86 0.68 23.27 15.90
CA ALA A 86 -0.68 22.93 15.46
C ALA A 86 -0.67 21.93 14.31
N PHE A 87 0.23 22.12 13.33
CA PHE A 87 0.41 21.17 12.22
C PHE A 87 0.87 19.80 12.72
N ASP A 88 1.88 19.76 13.59
CA ASP A 88 2.35 18.53 14.21
C ASP A 88 1.23 17.81 14.97
N THR A 89 0.44 18.56 15.75
CA THR A 89 -0.70 18.01 16.50
C THR A 89 -1.73 17.34 15.56
N ILE A 90 -2.15 18.01 14.49
CA ILE A 90 -3.17 17.45 13.57
C ILE A 90 -2.61 16.30 12.71
N ILE A 91 -1.34 16.36 12.31
CA ILE A 91 -0.65 15.28 11.58
C ILE A 91 -0.55 14.03 12.45
N ASN A 92 -0.23 14.18 13.74
CA ASN A 92 -0.18 13.07 14.69
C ASN A 92 -1.56 12.46 14.94
N LEU A 93 -2.61 13.29 15.07
CA LEU A 93 -3.99 12.82 15.18
C LEU A 93 -4.42 12.02 13.94
N LEU A 94 -4.20 12.57 12.74
CA LEU A 94 -4.46 11.91 11.47
C LEU A 94 -3.74 10.56 11.36
N THR A 95 -2.46 10.54 11.71
CA THR A 95 -1.63 9.32 11.67
C THR A 95 -2.10 8.28 12.69
N GLY A 96 -2.47 8.71 13.90
CA GLY A 96 -3.06 7.84 14.92
C GLY A 96 -4.35 7.18 14.44
N SER A 97 -5.26 7.96 13.85
CA SER A 97 -6.51 7.44 13.26
C SER A 97 -6.24 6.46 12.10
N LEU A 98 -5.21 6.68 11.28
CA LEU A 98 -4.78 5.73 10.23
C LEU A 98 -4.25 4.40 10.81
N ILE A 99 -3.48 4.45 11.89
CA ILE A 99 -2.91 3.26 12.54
C ILE A 99 -4.02 2.38 13.11
N ILE A 100 -5.05 2.98 13.72
CA ILE A 100 -6.20 2.25 14.27
C ILE A 100 -7.17 1.80 13.17
N GLY A 101 -7.39 2.66 12.16
CA GLY A 101 -8.36 2.44 11.07
C GLY A 101 -9.66 3.22 11.22
N GLU A 102 -9.64 4.34 11.95
CA GLU A 102 -10.79 5.23 12.15
C GLU A 102 -10.94 6.19 10.96
N PHE A 103 -11.38 5.67 9.80
CA PHE A 103 -11.38 6.41 8.54
C PHE A 103 -12.31 7.63 8.51
N SER A 104 -13.36 7.66 9.34
CA SER A 104 -14.19 8.86 9.52
C SER A 104 -13.39 10.01 10.16
N GLU A 105 -12.53 9.69 11.13
CA GLU A 105 -11.65 10.67 11.76
C GLU A 105 -10.50 11.07 10.86
N VAL A 106 -9.93 10.11 10.12
CA VAL A 106 -8.94 10.39 9.07
C VAL A 106 -9.47 11.47 8.12
N HIS A 107 -10.70 11.32 7.63
CA HIS A 107 -11.32 12.30 6.75
C HIS A 107 -11.48 13.68 7.43
N THR A 108 -11.93 13.71 8.68
CA THR A 108 -12.11 14.94 9.46
C THR A 108 -10.78 15.67 9.68
N HIS A 109 -9.75 14.94 10.10
CA HIS A 109 -8.41 15.51 10.37
C HIS A 109 -7.73 15.96 9.08
N LEU A 110 -7.85 15.21 7.98
CA LEU A 110 -7.32 15.60 6.67
C LEU A 110 -7.99 16.87 6.13
N THR A 111 -9.32 17.01 6.32
CA THR A 111 -10.04 18.23 5.95
C THR A 111 -9.54 19.44 6.75
N GLY A 112 -9.33 19.27 8.06
CA GLY A 112 -8.73 20.30 8.91
C GLY A 112 -7.31 20.67 8.45
N LEU A 113 -6.45 19.67 8.18
CA LEU A 113 -5.09 19.88 7.70
C LEU A 113 -5.08 20.63 6.35
N LYS A 114 -5.94 20.26 5.41
CA LYS A 114 -6.08 20.97 4.11
C LYS A 114 -6.42 22.44 4.31
N SER A 115 -7.40 22.74 5.18
CA SER A 115 -7.77 24.11 5.50
C SER A 115 -6.60 24.90 6.13
N MET A 116 -5.84 24.27 7.03
CA MET A 116 -4.66 24.90 7.63
C MET A 116 -3.56 25.20 6.60
N VAL A 117 -3.29 24.27 5.69
CA VAL A 117 -2.31 24.50 4.59
C VAL A 117 -2.75 25.67 3.72
N ASP A 118 -4.02 25.72 3.33
CA ASP A 118 -4.55 26.80 2.48
C ASP A 118 -4.44 28.17 3.17
N LEU A 119 -4.79 28.22 4.46
CA LEU A 119 -4.69 29.45 5.26
C LEU A 119 -3.25 29.89 5.52
N ARG A 120 -2.28 28.98 5.41
CA ARG A 120 -0.85 29.25 5.58
C ARG A 120 -0.13 29.60 4.26
N GLY A 121 -0.88 29.80 3.17
CA GLY A 121 -0.34 30.20 1.86
C GLY A 121 -0.31 29.08 0.82
N GLY A 122 -0.79 27.88 1.17
CA GLY A 122 -0.84 26.72 0.28
C GLY A 122 0.41 25.84 0.38
N ILE A 123 0.32 24.65 -0.22
CA ILE A 123 1.36 23.60 -0.09
C ILE A 123 2.73 24.00 -0.69
N THR A 124 2.74 24.98 -1.59
CA THR A 124 3.95 25.50 -2.23
C THR A 124 4.55 26.70 -1.48
N ASP A 125 3.96 27.15 -0.38
CA ASP A 125 4.48 28.26 0.42
C ASP A 125 5.84 27.89 1.06
N GLU A 126 6.76 28.85 1.10
CA GLU A 126 8.11 28.61 1.59
C GLU A 126 8.14 28.27 3.09
N SER A 127 7.19 28.78 3.88
CA SER A 127 7.07 28.43 5.30
C SER A 127 6.67 26.96 5.52
N ILE A 128 6.08 26.32 4.51
CA ILE A 128 5.79 24.88 4.51
C ILE A 128 6.96 24.10 3.92
N ARG A 129 7.49 24.53 2.77
CA ARG A 129 8.56 23.83 2.03
C ARG A 129 9.88 23.74 2.77
N SER A 130 10.27 24.78 3.50
CA SER A 130 11.55 24.85 4.21
C SER A 130 11.62 24.00 5.48
N SER A 131 10.53 23.31 5.83
CA SER A 131 10.40 22.52 7.06
C SER A 131 10.16 21.04 6.78
N SER A 132 10.44 20.18 7.79
CA SER A 132 10.06 18.75 7.77
C SER A 132 8.55 18.52 7.64
N MET A 133 7.74 19.56 7.85
CA MET A 133 6.28 19.55 7.76
C MET A 133 5.79 19.14 6.37
N LEU A 134 6.44 19.59 5.28
CA LEU A 134 6.01 19.24 3.92
C LEU A 134 6.02 17.72 3.72
N SER A 135 7.11 17.05 4.13
CA SER A 135 7.22 15.59 4.02
C SER A 135 6.13 14.88 4.84
N ALA A 136 5.85 15.37 6.04
CA ALA A 136 4.80 14.81 6.90
C ALA A 136 3.39 15.02 6.32
N ILE A 137 3.08 16.20 5.79
CA ILE A 137 1.81 16.51 5.12
C ILE A 137 1.60 15.57 3.92
N ILE A 138 2.57 15.52 3.00
CA ILE A 138 2.45 14.71 1.79
C ILE A 138 2.35 13.22 2.14
N THR A 139 3.16 12.73 3.07
CA THR A 139 3.13 11.32 3.48
C THR A 139 1.79 10.96 4.12
N THR A 140 1.26 11.79 5.02
CA THR A 140 -0.02 11.49 5.68
C THR A 140 -1.22 11.59 4.74
N ASP A 141 -1.23 12.56 3.82
CA ASP A 141 -2.25 12.68 2.78
C ASP A 141 -2.28 11.47 1.85
N ILE A 142 -1.12 11.09 1.29
CA ILE A 142 -1.01 9.90 0.40
C ILE A 142 -1.53 8.65 1.11
N LYS A 143 -1.28 8.53 2.40
CA LYS A 143 -1.60 7.32 3.16
C LYS A 143 -3.05 7.28 3.61
N ALA A 144 -3.63 8.45 3.91
CA ALA A 144 -5.06 8.61 3.99
C ALA A 144 -5.74 8.26 2.67
N ALA A 145 -5.24 8.77 1.54
CA ALA A 145 -5.74 8.48 0.22
C ALA A 145 -5.62 6.99 -0.15
N SER A 146 -4.52 6.31 0.21
CA SER A 146 -4.38 4.85 0.06
C SER A 146 -5.40 4.06 0.87
N GLY A 147 -5.62 4.44 2.12
CA GLY A 147 -6.61 3.77 2.97
C GLY A 147 -8.07 4.06 2.59
N LEU A 148 -8.35 5.22 2.01
CA LEU A 148 -9.67 5.60 1.49
C LEU A 148 -9.87 5.19 0.01
N MET A 149 -8.81 4.79 -0.68
CA MET A 149 -8.75 4.55 -2.12
C MET A 149 -9.18 5.78 -2.96
N THR A 150 -8.84 7.00 -2.51
CA THR A 150 -9.19 8.27 -3.15
C THR A 150 -7.97 8.96 -3.76
N LYS A 151 -8.19 10.08 -4.47
CA LYS A 151 -7.10 10.99 -4.85
C LYS A 151 -6.52 11.69 -3.61
N PRO A 152 -5.19 11.86 -3.49
CA PRO A 152 -4.58 12.74 -2.48
C PRO A 152 -5.08 14.18 -2.64
N VAL A 153 -5.30 14.89 -1.52
CA VAL A 153 -5.84 16.26 -1.55
C VAL A 153 -4.78 17.29 -1.94
N PHE A 154 -3.50 16.97 -1.75
CA PHE A 154 -2.39 17.82 -2.15
C PHE A 154 -1.74 17.31 -3.46
N PRO A 155 -1.41 18.22 -4.39
CA PRO A 155 -0.52 17.87 -5.49
C PRO A 155 0.88 17.60 -4.95
N LEU A 156 1.66 16.80 -5.68
CA LEU A 156 3.11 16.77 -5.47
C LEU A 156 3.68 18.16 -5.79
N THR A 157 4.55 18.68 -4.92
CA THR A 157 5.18 20.01 -5.10
C THR A 157 6.48 19.94 -5.90
N TRP A 158 6.75 18.80 -6.52
CA TRP A 158 7.93 18.55 -7.34
C TRP A 158 7.52 17.81 -8.61
N ASP A 159 8.27 18.06 -9.69
CA ASP A 159 8.08 17.35 -10.94
C ASP A 159 8.65 15.94 -10.84
N ALA A 160 7.87 14.97 -11.34
CA ALA A 160 8.30 13.58 -11.50
C ALA A 160 9.64 13.52 -12.24
N GLN A 161 10.70 13.05 -11.57
CA GLN A 161 12.01 12.90 -12.19
C GLN A 161 12.27 11.45 -12.56
N PRO A 162 12.79 11.17 -13.77
CA PRO A 162 13.22 9.83 -14.10
C PRO A 162 14.36 9.40 -13.17
N ILE A 163 14.44 8.10 -12.89
CA ILE A 163 15.54 7.55 -12.09
C ILE A 163 16.86 7.90 -12.78
N PRO A 164 17.82 8.56 -12.10
CA PRO A 164 19.10 8.93 -12.68
C PRO A 164 19.80 7.74 -13.33
N SER A 165 20.34 7.92 -14.53
CA SER A 165 21.00 6.85 -15.30
C SER A 165 22.10 6.14 -14.52
N LYS A 166 22.84 6.87 -13.68
CA LYS A 166 23.86 6.32 -12.77
C LYS A 166 23.26 5.36 -11.74
N ILE A 167 22.07 5.64 -11.20
CA ILE A 167 21.35 4.77 -10.27
C ILE A 167 20.83 3.55 -11.03
N GLN A 168 20.19 3.75 -12.19
CA GLN A 168 19.70 2.67 -13.05
C GLN A 168 20.80 1.67 -13.40
N GLN A 169 22.00 2.14 -13.78
CA GLN A 169 23.15 1.27 -14.09
C GLN A 169 23.59 0.42 -12.90
N ARG A 170 23.46 0.93 -11.66
CA ARG A 170 23.85 0.22 -10.44
C ARG A 170 22.86 -0.86 -10.04
N ILE A 171 21.57 -0.59 -10.19
CA ILE A 171 20.49 -1.51 -9.77
C ILE A 171 20.12 -2.52 -10.86
N ARG A 172 20.47 -2.25 -12.13
CA ARG A 172 20.11 -3.09 -13.26
C ARG A 172 20.68 -4.51 -13.09
N PRO A 173 19.85 -5.56 -13.22
CA PRO A 173 20.34 -6.93 -13.21
C PRO A 173 21.29 -7.22 -14.38
N LEU A 174 22.20 -8.19 -14.19
CA LEU A 174 23.01 -8.75 -15.28
C LEU A 174 22.10 -9.32 -16.38
N ALA A 175 22.53 -9.28 -17.65
CA ALA A 175 21.73 -9.75 -18.79
C ALA A 175 21.28 -11.22 -18.66
N SER A 176 22.09 -12.08 -18.03
CA SER A 176 21.77 -13.49 -17.77
C SER A 176 20.85 -13.71 -16.57
N SER A 177 20.54 -12.66 -15.80
CA SER A 177 19.75 -12.80 -14.57
C SER A 177 18.28 -13.12 -14.89
N PRO A 178 17.65 -14.07 -14.17
CA PRO A 178 16.21 -14.31 -14.29
C PRO A 178 15.36 -13.08 -13.90
N LEU A 179 15.92 -12.14 -13.12
CA LEU A 179 15.27 -10.88 -12.75
C LEU A 179 14.91 -10.00 -13.95
N ASN A 180 15.48 -10.24 -15.14
CA ASN A 180 15.07 -9.51 -16.34
C ASN A 180 13.63 -9.82 -16.78
N ARG A 181 13.03 -10.92 -16.31
CA ARG A 181 11.60 -11.24 -16.51
C ARG A 181 10.67 -10.46 -15.58
N LEU A 182 11.19 -9.86 -14.51
CA LEU A 182 10.38 -9.14 -13.52
C LEU A 182 9.54 -8.05 -14.21
N GLY A 183 8.22 -8.13 -14.08
CA GLY A 183 7.26 -7.19 -14.62
C GLY A 183 6.90 -7.36 -16.11
N THR A 184 7.48 -8.32 -16.84
CA THR A 184 7.11 -8.55 -18.25
C THR A 184 5.66 -9.02 -18.41
N GLY A 185 5.11 -9.71 -17.40
CA GLY A 185 3.72 -10.17 -17.39
C GLY A 185 2.72 -9.02 -17.36
N PHE A 186 3.08 -7.89 -16.73
CA PHE A 186 2.28 -6.66 -16.81
C PHE A 186 2.34 -6.05 -18.21
N SER A 187 3.54 -5.88 -18.77
CA SER A 187 3.73 -5.25 -20.09
C SER A 187 3.09 -6.02 -21.24
N ALA A 188 2.92 -7.34 -21.10
CA ALA A 188 2.23 -8.18 -22.09
C ALA A 188 0.69 -8.08 -22.01
N ASN A 189 0.14 -7.47 -20.95
CA ASN A 189 -1.30 -7.43 -20.72
C ASN A 189 -1.95 -6.22 -21.43
N MET A 190 -2.78 -6.51 -22.44
CA MET A 190 -3.44 -5.48 -23.26
C MET A 190 -4.54 -4.68 -22.54
N PHE A 191 -4.96 -5.10 -21.35
CA PHE A 191 -5.99 -4.42 -20.56
C PHE A 191 -5.43 -3.36 -19.61
N LEU A 192 -4.10 -3.20 -19.55
CA LEU A 192 -3.46 -2.20 -18.71
C LEU A 192 -3.17 -0.95 -19.53
N SER A 193 -3.65 0.20 -19.07
CA SER A 193 -3.38 1.47 -19.71
C SER A 193 -1.86 1.80 -19.77
N PRO A 194 -1.40 2.56 -20.78
CA PRO A 194 -0.02 3.05 -20.85
C PRO A 194 0.41 3.83 -19.60
N SER A 195 -0.53 4.57 -18.98
CA SER A 195 -0.31 5.31 -17.74
C SER A 195 0.06 4.38 -16.59
N LEU A 196 -0.70 3.31 -16.38
CA LEU A 196 -0.39 2.33 -15.34
C LEU A 196 0.91 1.57 -15.65
N LEU A 197 1.15 1.19 -16.91
CA LEU A 197 2.39 0.52 -17.31
C LEU A 197 3.65 1.38 -17.07
N LYS A 198 3.55 2.70 -17.25
CA LYS A 198 4.61 3.64 -16.90
C LYS A 198 4.90 3.65 -15.40
N ILE A 199 3.87 3.57 -14.56
CA ILE A 199 4.04 3.50 -13.10
C ILE A 199 4.66 2.15 -12.69
N ILE A 200 4.20 1.06 -13.30
CA ILE A 200 4.73 -0.29 -13.08
C ILE A 200 6.21 -0.39 -13.46
N SER A 201 6.66 0.28 -14.52
CA SER A 201 8.10 0.27 -14.88
C SER A 201 8.96 0.95 -13.81
N VAL A 202 8.47 2.03 -13.19
CA VAL A 202 9.14 2.67 -12.05
C VAL A 202 9.14 1.75 -10.82
N LEU A 203 8.01 1.11 -10.50
CA LEU A 203 7.92 0.10 -9.43
C LEU A 203 8.94 -1.04 -9.63
N ARG A 204 9.13 -1.50 -10.87
CA ARG A 204 10.13 -2.52 -11.20
C ARG A 204 11.54 -2.08 -10.82
N ASP A 205 11.90 -0.85 -11.14
CA ASP A 205 13.21 -0.29 -10.77
C ASP A 205 13.34 -0.14 -9.25
N MET A 206 12.26 0.20 -8.54
CA MET A 206 12.24 0.19 -7.08
C MET A 206 12.48 -1.21 -6.49
N VAL A 207 11.90 -2.25 -7.10
CA VAL A 207 12.17 -3.65 -6.70
C VAL A 207 13.62 -4.01 -6.95
N PHE A 208 14.21 -3.62 -8.09
CA PHE A 208 15.64 -3.82 -8.35
C PHE A 208 16.55 -3.11 -7.35
N PHE A 209 16.19 -1.88 -6.97
CA PHE A 209 16.87 -1.18 -5.90
C PHE A 209 16.79 -1.94 -4.58
N SER A 210 15.60 -2.40 -4.18
CA SER A 210 15.42 -3.19 -2.95
C SER A 210 16.28 -4.45 -2.92
N ILE A 211 16.29 -5.22 -4.03
CA ILE A 211 17.14 -6.41 -4.16
C ILE A 211 18.63 -6.05 -4.07
N THR A 212 19.06 -5.00 -4.78
CA THR A 212 20.46 -4.56 -4.79
C THR A 212 20.89 -4.11 -3.40
N TYR A 213 20.02 -3.38 -2.70
CA TYR A 213 20.24 -2.92 -1.34
C TYR A 213 20.44 -4.10 -0.37
N GLN A 214 19.62 -5.14 -0.48
CA GLN A 214 19.71 -6.32 0.39
C GLN A 214 20.89 -7.25 0.06
N THR A 215 21.24 -7.39 -1.22
CA THR A 215 22.26 -8.36 -1.68
C THR A 215 23.65 -7.75 -1.84
N LYS A 216 23.75 -6.45 -2.17
CA LYS A 216 24.99 -5.73 -2.46
C LYS A 216 24.93 -4.29 -1.92
N PRO A 217 24.78 -4.09 -0.60
CA PRO A 217 24.58 -2.76 -0.01
C PRO A 217 25.75 -1.79 -0.30
N THR A 218 26.96 -2.29 -0.53
CA THR A 218 28.15 -1.47 -0.84
C THR A 218 28.07 -0.70 -2.16
N VAL A 219 27.17 -1.10 -3.06
CA VAL A 219 26.95 -0.43 -4.35
C VAL A 219 26.02 0.79 -4.19
N ILE A 220 25.20 0.82 -3.12
CA ILE A 220 24.21 1.85 -2.88
C ILE A 220 24.86 3.04 -2.17
N LYS A 221 24.60 4.26 -2.68
CA LYS A 221 25.08 5.50 -2.06
C LYS A 221 24.03 6.05 -1.08
N PRO A 222 24.43 6.83 -0.05
CA PRO A 222 23.48 7.44 0.88
C PRO A 222 22.34 8.20 0.20
N GLY A 223 22.65 9.06 -0.78
CA GLY A 223 21.63 9.83 -1.52
C GLY A 223 20.70 9.00 -2.41
N ASP A 224 21.02 7.73 -2.69
CA ASP A 224 20.11 6.85 -3.45
C ASP A 224 18.90 6.48 -2.58
N GLN A 225 19.09 6.30 -1.26
CA GLN A 225 18.00 5.95 -0.35
C GLN A 225 16.97 7.07 -0.24
N ASP A 226 17.43 8.32 -0.08
CA ASP A 226 16.55 9.49 -0.06
C ASP A 226 15.79 9.67 -1.37
N PHE A 227 16.46 9.46 -2.50
CA PHE A 227 15.82 9.48 -3.81
C PHE A 227 14.69 8.44 -3.89
N PHE A 228 14.94 7.19 -3.51
CA PHE A 228 13.92 6.14 -3.54
C PHE A 228 12.80 6.34 -2.52
N ARG A 229 13.06 7.04 -1.39
CA ARG A 229 12.02 7.44 -0.44
C ARG A 229 11.05 8.45 -1.07
N ILE A 230 11.57 9.47 -1.76
CA ILE A 230 10.74 10.45 -2.48
C ILE A 230 9.99 9.78 -3.63
N LEU A 231 10.69 8.94 -4.41
CA LEU A 231 10.10 8.21 -5.53
C LEU A 231 8.95 7.30 -5.08
N ASN A 232 9.03 6.72 -3.89
CA ASN A 232 7.96 5.90 -3.32
C ASN A 232 6.67 6.71 -3.11
N CYS A 233 6.78 7.89 -2.49
CA CYS A 233 5.65 8.81 -2.34
C CYS A 233 5.08 9.23 -3.70
N GLU A 234 5.96 9.51 -4.66
CA GLU A 234 5.55 9.88 -6.02
C GLU A 234 4.77 8.76 -6.71
N VAL A 235 5.28 7.53 -6.67
CA VAL A 235 4.64 6.35 -7.29
C VAL A 235 3.30 6.06 -6.66
N GLU A 236 3.20 6.13 -5.32
CA GLU A 236 1.92 5.92 -4.63
C GLU A 236 0.90 7.00 -5.00
N HIS A 237 1.32 8.27 -5.02
CA HIS A 237 0.49 9.38 -5.46
C HIS A 237 0.01 9.19 -6.91
N GLN A 238 0.90 8.77 -7.81
CA GLN A 238 0.55 8.49 -9.22
C GLN A 238 -0.44 7.34 -9.33
N LEU A 239 -0.24 6.22 -8.62
CA LEU A 239 -1.19 5.10 -8.57
C LEU A 239 -2.56 5.58 -8.12
N LEU A 240 -2.62 6.48 -7.14
CA LEU A 240 -3.89 7.02 -6.65
C LEU A 240 -4.51 8.01 -7.64
N SER A 241 -3.72 8.82 -8.33
CA SER A 241 -4.19 9.98 -9.08
C SER A 241 -4.45 9.76 -10.57
N TYR A 242 -3.73 8.84 -11.24
CA TYR A 242 -3.72 8.77 -12.71
C TYR A 242 -5.09 8.48 -13.34
N ILE A 243 -5.99 7.88 -12.56
CA ILE A 243 -7.34 7.49 -12.96
C ILE A 243 -8.31 8.67 -13.01
N TYR A 244 -7.98 9.78 -12.34
CA TYR A 244 -8.81 10.98 -12.30
C TYR A 244 -8.45 11.86 -13.49
N ALA A 245 -9.37 11.99 -14.45
CA ALA A 245 -9.19 12.91 -15.58
C ALA A 245 -9.05 14.35 -15.07
N GLU A 246 -8.09 15.10 -15.61
CA GLU A 246 -7.90 16.52 -15.29
C GLU A 246 -9.18 17.30 -15.60
N GLY A 247 -9.80 17.87 -14.57
CA GLY A 247 -11.00 18.71 -14.71
C GLY A 247 -12.33 17.97 -14.91
N SER A 248 -12.40 16.64 -14.81
CA SER A 248 -13.68 15.93 -14.94
C SER A 248 -14.51 15.97 -13.66
N THR A 249 -15.82 16.21 -13.80
CA THR A 249 -16.83 16.19 -12.72
C THR A 249 -17.30 14.78 -12.34
N ASN A 250 -16.85 13.72 -13.04
CA ASN A 250 -17.18 12.34 -12.71
C ASN A 250 -16.20 11.80 -11.66
N PRO A 251 -16.66 11.46 -10.44
CA PRO A 251 -15.76 11.01 -9.37
C PRO A 251 -15.30 9.56 -9.54
N GLU A 252 -16.01 8.72 -10.30
CA GLU A 252 -15.65 7.31 -10.47
C GLU A 252 -15.06 7.01 -11.86
N PRO A 253 -13.78 6.62 -11.93
CA PRO A 253 -13.17 6.19 -13.17
C PRO A 253 -13.65 4.78 -13.54
N ASN A 254 -14.19 4.65 -14.75
CA ASN A 254 -14.58 3.36 -15.32
C ASN A 254 -13.33 2.61 -15.82
N LEU A 255 -12.62 1.96 -14.90
CA LEU A 255 -11.44 1.15 -15.22
C LEU A 255 -11.85 -0.26 -15.63
N HIS A 256 -11.08 -0.85 -16.55
CA HIS A 256 -11.18 -2.28 -16.78
C HIS A 256 -10.92 -3.05 -15.47
N PRO A 257 -11.65 -4.13 -15.13
CA PRO A 257 -11.49 -4.82 -13.85
C PRO A 257 -10.06 -5.27 -13.54
N LEU A 258 -9.30 -5.72 -14.56
CA LEU A 258 -7.89 -6.07 -14.40
C LEU A 258 -7.01 -4.86 -14.09
N GLU A 259 -7.29 -3.72 -14.69
CA GLU A 259 -6.57 -2.49 -14.41
C GLU A 259 -6.82 -2.05 -12.97
N ALA A 260 -8.08 -2.11 -12.51
CA ALA A 260 -8.44 -1.85 -11.12
C ALA A 260 -7.72 -2.79 -10.15
N VAL A 261 -7.73 -4.10 -10.41
CA VAL A 261 -7.00 -5.10 -9.62
C VAL A 261 -5.50 -4.79 -9.59
N THR A 262 -4.89 -4.53 -10.75
CA THR A 262 -3.45 -4.27 -10.87
C THR A 262 -3.05 -3.03 -10.09
N ARG A 263 -3.84 -1.95 -10.21
CA ARG A 263 -3.63 -0.70 -9.50
C ARG A 263 -3.70 -0.91 -7.99
N VAL A 264 -4.78 -1.52 -7.50
CA VAL A 264 -4.96 -1.73 -6.05
C VAL A 264 -3.91 -2.68 -5.48
N ALA A 265 -3.59 -3.77 -6.20
CA ALA A 265 -2.53 -4.69 -5.81
C ALA A 265 -1.16 -4.01 -5.80
N SER A 266 -0.89 -3.08 -6.72
CA SER A 266 0.37 -2.29 -6.72
C SER A 266 0.46 -1.37 -5.51
N ILE A 267 -0.64 -0.72 -5.11
CA ILE A 267 -0.70 0.08 -3.87
C ILE A 267 -0.45 -0.80 -2.64
N CYS A 268 -1.08 -1.99 -2.59
CA CYS A 268 -0.87 -2.96 -1.51
C CYS A 268 0.58 -3.45 -1.46
N TYR A 269 1.14 -3.81 -2.62
CA TYR A 269 2.53 -4.25 -2.74
C TYR A 269 3.51 -3.18 -2.24
N LEU A 270 3.32 -1.93 -2.65
CA LEU A 270 4.11 -0.80 -2.19
C LEU A 270 4.03 -0.62 -0.66
N ASN A 271 2.84 -0.77 -0.08
CA ASN A 271 2.57 -0.61 1.36
C ASN A 271 2.91 -1.83 2.23
N HIS A 272 3.25 -2.97 1.63
CA HIS A 272 3.62 -4.17 2.37
C HIS A 272 5.11 -4.51 2.21
N PHE A 273 5.66 -4.30 1.02
CA PHE A 273 7.04 -4.67 0.68
C PHE A 273 8.01 -3.49 0.69
N LEU A 274 7.54 -2.28 0.35
CA LEU A 274 8.42 -1.11 0.16
C LEU A 274 8.26 -0.08 1.29
N ILE A 275 7.11 -0.05 1.95
CA ILE A 275 6.84 0.68 3.21
C ILE A 275 6.30 -0.34 4.20
N VAL A 276 6.89 -0.48 5.38
CA VAL A 276 6.44 -1.52 6.32
C VAL A 276 5.28 -0.97 7.14
N SER A 277 4.07 -1.13 6.61
CA SER A 277 2.83 -1.06 7.39
C SER A 277 2.47 -2.48 7.83
N PRO A 278 2.36 -2.77 9.14
CA PRO A 278 1.91 -4.08 9.59
C PRO A 278 0.52 -4.39 9.02
N SER A 279 0.32 -5.64 8.58
CA SER A 279 -0.98 -6.17 8.14
C SER A 279 -2.10 -5.88 9.14
N SER A 280 -1.75 -5.90 10.42
CA SER A 280 -2.63 -5.63 11.56
C SER A 280 -3.09 -4.18 11.70
N SER A 281 -2.39 -3.22 11.09
CA SER A 281 -2.75 -1.80 11.18
C SER A 281 -4.05 -1.48 10.44
N GLY A 282 -4.71 -0.39 10.81
CA GLY A 282 -5.93 0.10 10.16
C GLY A 282 -5.76 0.29 8.65
N LEU A 283 -4.65 0.91 8.23
CA LEU A 283 -4.27 1.00 6.82
C LEU A 283 -4.09 -0.38 6.17
N GLY A 284 -3.39 -1.31 6.81
CA GLY A 284 -3.19 -2.68 6.31
C GLY A 284 -4.51 -3.43 6.09
N ARG A 285 -5.44 -3.33 7.05
CA ARG A 285 -6.78 -3.91 6.95
C ARG A 285 -7.60 -3.27 5.83
N ALA A 286 -7.55 -1.94 5.70
CA ALA A 286 -8.24 -1.22 4.63
C ALA A 286 -7.74 -1.62 3.24
N LEU A 287 -6.42 -1.65 3.03
CA LEU A 287 -5.81 -2.06 1.77
C LEU A 287 -6.20 -3.50 1.39
N THR A 288 -6.21 -4.40 2.37
CA THR A 288 -6.64 -5.80 2.18
C THR A 288 -8.10 -5.87 1.72
N LYS A 289 -9.00 -5.10 2.36
CA LYS A 289 -10.42 -5.01 1.98
C LYS A 289 -10.61 -4.41 0.58
N HIS A 290 -9.85 -3.38 0.23
CA HIS A 290 -9.90 -2.78 -1.11
C HIS A 290 -9.46 -3.77 -2.19
N LEU A 291 -8.37 -4.50 -1.94
CA LEU A 291 -7.88 -5.49 -2.89
C LEU A 291 -8.86 -6.66 -3.07
N LYS A 292 -9.43 -7.14 -1.96
CA LYS A 292 -10.51 -8.14 -2.00
C LYS A 292 -11.69 -7.65 -2.86
N THR A 293 -12.16 -6.42 -2.63
CA THR A 293 -13.27 -5.81 -3.41
C THR A 293 -12.91 -5.71 -4.90
N ALA A 294 -11.71 -5.26 -5.25
CA ALA A 294 -11.28 -5.16 -6.65
C ALA A 294 -11.21 -6.54 -7.34
N LEU A 295 -10.69 -7.55 -6.64
CA LEU A 295 -10.62 -8.92 -7.14
C LEU A 295 -11.99 -9.58 -7.25
N ASP A 296 -12.94 -9.24 -6.38
CA ASP A 296 -14.32 -9.73 -6.45
C ASP A 296 -15.10 -9.08 -7.61
N GLY A 297 -14.85 -7.79 -7.88
CA GLY A 297 -15.35 -7.10 -9.07
C GLY A 297 -14.79 -7.66 -10.38
N CYS A 298 -13.59 -8.24 -10.36
CA CYS A 298 -13.01 -8.96 -11.49
C CYS A 298 -13.45 -10.44 -11.48
N LYS A 299 -14.64 -10.70 -12.02
CA LYS A 299 -15.26 -12.04 -12.03
C LYS A 299 -14.40 -13.07 -12.76
N LEU A 300 -14.31 -14.28 -12.21
CA LEU A 300 -13.57 -15.39 -12.82
C LEU A 300 -14.09 -15.75 -14.22
N SER A 301 -15.39 -15.63 -14.46
CA SER A 301 -15.99 -15.86 -15.80
C SER A 301 -15.42 -14.93 -16.87
N LEU A 302 -15.08 -13.69 -16.50
CA LEU A 302 -14.41 -12.75 -17.40
C LEU A 302 -12.98 -13.23 -17.71
N LEU A 303 -12.26 -13.78 -16.73
CA LEU A 303 -10.89 -14.26 -16.93
C LEU A 303 -10.82 -15.52 -17.80
N VAL A 304 -11.77 -16.43 -17.65
CA VAL A 304 -11.83 -17.67 -18.45
C VAL A 304 -12.04 -17.38 -19.93
N ALA A 305 -12.71 -16.28 -20.26
CA ALA A 305 -12.89 -15.82 -21.64
C ALA A 305 -11.64 -15.14 -22.25
N LEU A 306 -10.60 -14.91 -21.44
CA LEU A 306 -9.40 -14.17 -21.82
C LEU A 306 -8.18 -15.10 -21.96
N PRO A 307 -7.10 -14.66 -22.64
CA PRO A 307 -5.87 -15.45 -22.75
C PRO A 307 -5.28 -15.81 -21.38
N ASN A 308 -4.64 -16.98 -21.27
CA ASN A 308 -4.07 -17.51 -20.02
C ASN A 308 -3.13 -16.55 -19.28
N GLN A 309 -2.46 -15.64 -19.98
CA GLN A 309 -1.56 -14.61 -19.41
C GLN A 309 -2.29 -13.69 -18.42
N THR A 310 -3.61 -13.58 -18.55
CA THR A 310 -4.49 -12.78 -17.68
C THR A 310 -4.56 -13.33 -16.26
N PHE A 311 -4.52 -14.66 -16.10
CA PHE A 311 -4.57 -15.30 -14.79
C PHE A 311 -3.32 -15.05 -13.96
N GLY A 312 -2.16 -14.88 -14.60
CA GLY A 312 -0.90 -14.58 -13.89
C GLY A 312 -0.99 -13.30 -13.07
N LEU A 313 -1.61 -12.25 -13.63
CA LEU A 313 -1.81 -10.98 -12.93
C LEU A 313 -2.77 -11.12 -11.76
N TYR A 314 -3.90 -11.80 -12.00
CA TYR A 314 -4.92 -12.02 -10.97
C TYR A 314 -4.35 -12.81 -9.80
N VAL A 315 -3.54 -13.82 -10.08
CA VAL A 315 -2.88 -14.67 -9.08
C VAL A 315 -1.79 -13.91 -8.34
N TRP A 316 -1.01 -13.07 -9.02
CA TRP A 316 -0.08 -12.17 -8.36
C TRP A 316 -0.81 -11.28 -7.33
N ALA A 317 -1.94 -10.71 -7.70
CA ALA A 317 -2.76 -9.91 -6.80
C ALA A 317 -3.34 -10.75 -5.62
N LEU A 318 -3.72 -12.01 -5.84
CA LEU A 318 -4.14 -12.92 -4.76
C LEU A 318 -3.01 -13.18 -3.75
N PHE A 319 -1.78 -13.40 -4.22
CA PHE A 319 -0.63 -13.58 -3.32
C PHE A 319 -0.33 -12.31 -2.52
N VAL A 320 -0.34 -11.14 -3.17
CA VAL A 320 -0.18 -9.85 -2.49
C VAL A 320 -1.26 -9.67 -1.41
N GLY A 321 -2.51 -9.99 -1.72
CA GLY A 321 -3.62 -9.92 -0.78
C GLY A 321 -3.51 -10.92 0.38
N ALA A 322 -3.22 -12.19 0.10
CA ALA A 322 -3.05 -13.22 1.12
C ALA A 322 -1.90 -12.90 2.09
N GLN A 323 -0.78 -12.38 1.58
CA GLN A 323 0.33 -11.94 2.42
C GLN A 323 -0.03 -10.68 3.21
N GLY A 324 -0.66 -9.69 2.56
CA GLY A 324 -1.15 -8.47 3.21
C GLY A 324 -2.17 -8.76 4.32
N ALA A 325 -2.96 -9.83 4.16
CA ALA A 325 -3.97 -10.30 5.10
C ALA A 325 -3.44 -11.18 6.24
N LEU A 326 -2.12 -11.26 6.48
CA LEU A 326 -1.59 -12.11 7.55
C LEU A 326 -2.23 -11.79 8.91
N GLY A 327 -2.87 -12.82 9.50
CA GLY A 327 -3.61 -12.71 10.76
C GLY A 327 -5.02 -12.14 10.63
N GLN A 328 -5.41 -11.60 9.47
CA GLN A 328 -6.75 -11.04 9.22
C GLN A 328 -7.74 -12.12 8.76
N PRO A 329 -9.06 -11.95 9.03
CA PRO A 329 -10.08 -12.89 8.56
C PRO A 329 -10.18 -12.97 7.02
N GLU A 330 -9.81 -11.91 6.31
CA GLU A 330 -9.81 -11.88 4.85
C GLU A 330 -8.81 -12.85 4.20
N ARG A 331 -7.78 -13.33 4.93
CA ARG A 331 -6.76 -14.24 4.38
C ARG A 331 -7.38 -15.47 3.72
N GLN A 332 -8.34 -16.08 4.41
CA GLN A 332 -9.01 -17.30 3.95
C GLN A 332 -9.66 -17.08 2.57
N TRP A 333 -10.28 -15.92 2.34
CA TRP A 333 -10.90 -15.59 1.06
C TRP A 333 -9.89 -15.55 -0.10
N PHE A 334 -8.69 -15.00 0.11
CA PHE A 334 -7.64 -14.98 -0.91
C PHE A 334 -7.13 -16.38 -1.22
N VAL A 335 -6.93 -17.19 -0.19
CA VAL A 335 -6.42 -18.56 -0.28
C VAL A 335 -7.43 -19.47 -1.00
N GLU A 336 -8.71 -19.41 -0.64
CA GLU A 336 -9.79 -20.14 -1.32
C GLU A 336 -9.91 -19.73 -2.80
N ARG A 337 -9.83 -18.41 -3.07
CA ARG A 337 -9.88 -17.91 -4.44
C ARG A 337 -8.67 -18.36 -5.27
N LEU A 338 -7.48 -18.42 -4.66
CA LEU A 338 -6.26 -18.94 -5.29
C LEU A 338 -6.40 -20.41 -5.68
N ALA A 339 -6.94 -21.23 -4.79
CA ALA A 339 -7.18 -22.64 -5.07
C ALA A 339 -8.19 -22.84 -6.22
N ARG A 340 -9.28 -22.07 -6.25
CA ARG A 340 -10.25 -22.10 -7.36
C ARG A 340 -9.61 -21.76 -8.70
N VAL A 341 -8.77 -20.73 -8.75
CA VAL A 341 -8.03 -20.37 -9.97
C VAL A 341 -7.04 -21.47 -10.36
N ALA A 342 -6.32 -22.06 -9.41
CA ALA A 342 -5.41 -23.17 -9.68
C ALA A 342 -6.11 -24.36 -10.32
N MET A 343 -7.31 -24.71 -9.86
CA MET A 343 -8.13 -25.77 -10.46
C MET A 343 -8.53 -25.44 -11.91
N ILE A 344 -9.04 -24.23 -12.15
CA ILE A 344 -9.43 -23.77 -13.50
C ILE A 344 -8.23 -23.84 -14.47
N CYS A 345 -7.08 -23.36 -14.02
CA CYS A 345 -5.85 -23.34 -14.82
C CYS A 345 -5.10 -24.68 -14.83
N LYS A 346 -5.59 -25.70 -14.11
CA LYS A 346 -4.96 -27.02 -13.93
C LYS A 346 -3.50 -26.92 -13.45
N TRP A 347 -3.21 -25.98 -12.57
CA TRP A 347 -1.90 -25.86 -11.94
C TRP A 347 -1.79 -26.82 -10.76
N GLN A 348 -0.76 -27.66 -10.79
CA GLN A 348 -0.62 -28.78 -9.86
C GLN A 348 0.58 -28.64 -8.94
N SER A 349 1.50 -27.71 -9.20
CA SER A 349 2.74 -27.59 -8.44
C SER A 349 3.17 -26.15 -8.21
N TRP A 350 3.86 -25.93 -7.09
CA TRP A 350 4.46 -24.63 -6.74
C TRP A 350 5.47 -24.17 -7.80
N GLU A 351 6.19 -25.08 -8.45
CA GLU A 351 7.19 -24.77 -9.48
C GLU A 351 6.54 -24.13 -10.72
N GLN A 352 5.33 -24.57 -11.10
CA GLN A 352 4.58 -23.95 -12.21
C GLN A 352 4.23 -22.51 -11.87
N ILE A 353 3.70 -22.28 -10.66
CA ILE A 353 3.26 -20.97 -10.19
C ILE A 353 4.44 -20.03 -9.97
N SER A 354 5.46 -20.46 -9.22
CA SER A 354 6.64 -19.64 -8.96
C SER A 354 7.34 -19.23 -10.26
N LYS A 355 7.42 -20.11 -11.27
CA LYS A 355 7.95 -19.76 -12.60
C LYS A 355 7.10 -18.71 -13.32
N LEU A 356 5.78 -18.76 -13.20
CA LEU A 356 4.87 -17.75 -13.73
C LEU A 356 5.01 -16.42 -12.96
N MET A 357 5.08 -16.46 -11.64
CA MET A 357 5.17 -15.27 -10.78
C MET A 357 6.45 -14.48 -11.03
N THR A 358 7.54 -15.08 -11.52
CA THR A 358 8.75 -14.33 -11.91
C THR A 358 8.53 -13.28 -13.01
N GLU A 359 7.38 -13.32 -13.71
CA GLU A 359 6.97 -12.30 -14.69
C GLU A 359 6.23 -11.11 -14.06
N PHE A 360 5.85 -11.23 -12.79
CA PHE A 360 5.18 -10.21 -11.98
C PHE A 360 6.11 -9.79 -10.82
N PHE A 361 5.66 -8.94 -9.91
CA PHE A 361 6.48 -8.54 -8.76
C PHE A 361 6.56 -9.65 -7.70
N PHE A 362 7.38 -10.65 -8.01
CA PHE A 362 7.79 -11.76 -7.15
C PHE A 362 9.29 -11.98 -7.30
N VAL A 363 10.00 -11.87 -6.19
CA VAL A 363 11.44 -12.08 -6.10
C VAL A 363 11.67 -13.39 -5.37
N ALA A 364 11.99 -14.45 -6.10
CA ALA A 364 12.14 -15.79 -5.53
C ALA A 364 13.07 -15.86 -4.30
N ALA A 365 14.14 -15.06 -4.28
CA ALA A 365 15.07 -15.01 -3.15
C ALA A 365 14.47 -14.42 -1.87
N LEU A 366 13.44 -13.58 -1.98
CA LEU A 366 12.84 -12.85 -0.86
C LEU A 366 11.45 -13.40 -0.49
N ASP A 367 10.68 -13.79 -1.49
CA ASP A 367 9.24 -14.04 -1.35
C ASP A 367 8.88 -15.52 -1.32
N SER A 368 9.78 -16.41 -1.76
CA SER A 368 9.47 -17.82 -2.00
C SER A 368 8.94 -18.54 -0.76
N LEU A 369 9.48 -18.29 0.42
CA LEU A 369 9.03 -18.93 1.66
C LEU A 369 7.58 -18.54 1.99
N ASN A 370 7.28 -17.24 1.96
CA ASN A 370 5.96 -16.72 2.30
C ASN A 370 4.90 -17.15 1.27
N TRP A 371 5.22 -17.03 -0.02
CA TRP A 371 4.26 -17.34 -1.08
C TRP A 371 4.07 -18.84 -1.25
N ARG A 372 5.11 -19.64 -1.01
CA ARG A 372 4.97 -21.10 -0.95
C ARG A 372 4.05 -21.51 0.19
N SER A 373 4.18 -20.91 1.38
CA SER A 373 3.26 -21.19 2.48
C SER A 373 1.81 -20.85 2.13
N ILE A 374 1.56 -19.74 1.42
CA ILE A 374 0.21 -19.37 0.93
C ILE A 374 -0.31 -20.39 -0.08
N TRP A 375 0.56 -20.84 -1.00
CA TRP A 375 0.21 -21.87 -1.98
C TRP A 375 -0.13 -23.21 -1.32
N ASP A 376 0.71 -23.65 -0.39
CA ASP A 376 0.50 -24.90 0.34
C ASP A 376 -0.81 -24.85 1.16
N GLU A 377 -1.12 -23.71 1.78
CA GLU A 377 -2.42 -23.46 2.45
C GLU A 377 -3.60 -23.60 1.47
N ALA A 378 -3.49 -23.02 0.27
CA ALA A 378 -4.52 -23.11 -0.76
C ALA A 378 -4.73 -24.54 -1.25
N MET A 379 -3.65 -25.31 -1.41
CA MET A 379 -3.72 -26.69 -1.91
C MET A 379 -4.14 -27.71 -0.84
N THR A 380 -3.95 -27.40 0.45
CA THR A 380 -4.30 -28.30 1.57
C THR A 380 -5.75 -28.14 2.03
N GLY A 381 -6.32 -26.92 1.95
CA GLY A 381 -7.71 -26.65 2.34
C GLY A 381 -8.78 -27.24 1.41
N PHE A 382 -8.40 -27.75 0.24
CA PHE A 382 -9.30 -28.32 -0.76
C PHE A 382 -9.41 -29.84 -0.63
N VAL A 383 -10.13 -30.29 0.40
CA VAL A 383 -10.83 -31.59 0.38
C VAL A 383 -12.28 -31.29 0.00
N ILE A 384 -12.70 -31.76 -1.17
CA ILE A 384 -13.91 -31.35 -1.91
C ILE A 384 -15.20 -31.57 -1.08
N SER A 385 -16.07 -30.54 -1.04
CA SER A 385 -17.51 -30.71 -0.75
C SER A 385 -18.27 -30.81 -2.09
N GLU A 386 -19.07 -31.86 -2.26
CA GLU A 386 -19.86 -32.19 -3.48
C GLU A 386 -20.74 -31.04 -4.00
N SER A 387 -21.00 -30.01 -3.19
CA SER A 387 -21.80 -28.84 -3.57
C SER A 387 -21.12 -27.89 -4.55
N GLU A 388 -19.77 -27.78 -4.54
CA GLU A 388 -19.05 -26.85 -5.43
C GLU A 388 -18.81 -27.43 -6.84
N GLU A 389 -18.94 -28.75 -7.00
CA GLU A 389 -18.80 -29.47 -8.27
C GLU A 389 -19.94 -29.13 -9.26
N LEU A 390 -21.11 -28.77 -8.74
CA LEU A 390 -22.31 -28.40 -9.51
C LEU A 390 -22.21 -27.00 -10.11
N GLU A 391 -21.68 -26.00 -9.38
CA GLU A 391 -21.36 -24.68 -9.95
C GLU A 391 -20.23 -24.80 -10.99
N PHE A 392 -19.23 -25.65 -10.75
CA PHE A 392 -18.13 -25.95 -11.67
C PHE A 392 -18.61 -26.53 -13.01
N SER A 393 -19.56 -27.46 -12.96
CA SER A 393 -20.17 -28.07 -14.14
C SER A 393 -20.96 -27.04 -14.96
N SER A 394 -21.54 -26.02 -14.30
CA SER A 394 -22.27 -24.94 -14.99
C SER A 394 -21.33 -23.95 -15.71
N LEU A 395 -20.17 -23.64 -15.14
CA LEU A 395 -19.16 -22.74 -15.75
C LEU A 395 -18.44 -23.37 -16.94
N LEU A 396 -18.22 -24.69 -16.91
CA LEU A 396 -17.62 -25.45 -18.01
C LEU A 396 -18.66 -25.89 -19.06
N GLY A 397 -19.93 -26.04 -18.66
CA GLY A 397 -21.01 -26.54 -19.51
C GLY A 397 -21.59 -25.54 -20.51
N THR A 398 -21.31 -24.24 -20.39
CA THR A 398 -21.78 -23.23 -21.37
C THR A 398 -20.90 -23.10 -22.61
N GLY A 399 -19.77 -23.81 -22.67
CA GLY A 399 -18.96 -23.95 -23.89
C GLY A 399 -19.40 -25.17 -24.67
N ALA A 400 -20.42 -25.02 -25.52
CA ALA A 400 -20.87 -26.08 -26.43
C ALA A 400 -19.70 -26.54 -27.33
N LEU A 401 -19.11 -27.68 -26.97
CA LEU A 401 -18.43 -28.57 -27.88
C LEU A 401 -19.50 -29.16 -28.81
N SER A 402 -19.63 -28.62 -30.02
CA SER A 402 -20.11 -29.40 -31.15
C SER A 402 -18.91 -29.74 -32.03
N LEU A 403 -18.52 -31.01 -31.95
CA LEU A 403 -17.58 -31.72 -32.82
C LEU A 403 -17.89 -31.47 -34.31
N ILE A 404 -16.89 -31.01 -35.07
CA ILE A 404 -16.19 -31.69 -36.19
C ILE A 404 -14.91 -30.87 -36.48
#